data_AF-A0A348VQV1-F1
#
_entry.id   AF-A0A348VQV1-F1
#
_cell.length_a   1.000
_cell.length_b   1.000
_cell.length_c   1.000
_cell.angle_alpha   90.00
_cell.angle_beta   90.00
_cell.angle_gamma   90.00
#
_symmetry.space_group_name_H-M   'P 1'
#
loop_
_entity.id
_entity.type
_entity.pdbx_description
1 polymer ?
#
loop_
_entity_poly.entity_id
_entity_poly.type
_entity_poly.pdbx_seq_one_letter_code
_entity_poly.pdbx_strand_id
1 'polypeptide(L)'
;MEGLKRAPAAKTMHHNYVGGLLEHVLELIALCRTLSGHFPDIDADLLAVGAFLHDIGKIREMSVRKAIQYTTEGRLIGHISLGYEMLTEKINGLPDFPLETTMLLKHIMLSHHGEYEFGSPKRPKTREALIIHYLDDLSAKLNNYQITMAKESVGEGEWSAFNKMHDRYLYRQASSPAVAPSNSGELPATGLHPGGDGNQPRRDKAQKD
;
A
#
# COMPACT_ATOMS: atom_id res chain seq x y z
N MET A 1 -18.46 9.04 -5.46
CA MET A 1 -18.06 7.61 -5.44
C MET A 1 -18.16 6.91 -6.79
N GLU A 2 -19.04 7.33 -7.71
CA GLU A 2 -19.17 6.69 -9.04
C GLU A 2 -17.87 6.67 -9.86
N GLY A 3 -17.03 7.71 -9.73
CA GLY A 3 -15.71 7.76 -10.39
C GLY A 3 -14.77 6.63 -9.98
N LEU A 4 -14.65 6.33 -8.68
CA LEU A 4 -13.80 5.23 -8.17
C LEU A 4 -14.23 3.87 -8.69
N LYS A 5 -15.54 3.60 -8.76
CA LYS A 5 -16.10 2.35 -9.27
C LYS A 5 -15.84 2.13 -10.77
N ARG A 6 -15.51 3.19 -11.49
CA ARG A 6 -15.33 3.16 -12.95
C ARG A 6 -13.87 3.36 -13.39
N ALA A 7 -13.07 3.98 -12.55
CA ALA A 7 -11.67 4.25 -12.82
C ALA A 7 -10.83 2.96 -12.73
N PRO A 8 -9.93 2.72 -13.69
CA PRO A 8 -8.85 1.75 -13.52
C PRO A 8 -7.75 2.34 -12.62
N ALA A 9 -6.95 1.49 -11.98
CA ALA A 9 -5.78 1.95 -11.22
C ALA A 9 -4.57 2.22 -12.12
N ALA A 10 -4.52 1.64 -13.32
CA ALA A 10 -3.46 1.91 -14.28
C ALA A 10 -3.93 1.70 -15.72
N LYS A 11 -3.15 2.23 -16.68
CA LYS A 11 -3.42 2.00 -18.11
C LYS A 11 -2.94 0.63 -18.59
N THR A 12 -1.74 0.22 -18.18
CA THR A 12 -1.09 -1.02 -18.64
C THR A 12 -0.53 -1.89 -17.52
N MET A 13 -0.65 -1.41 -16.27
CA MET A 13 -0.11 -2.07 -15.08
C MET A 13 -1.22 -2.79 -14.30
N HIS A 14 -0.98 -3.06 -13.02
CA HIS A 14 -1.94 -3.68 -12.10
C HIS A 14 -3.28 -2.94 -12.04
N HIS A 15 -4.36 -3.70 -11.83
CA HIS A 15 -5.73 -3.22 -11.77
C HIS A 15 -6.16 -2.33 -12.97
N ASN A 16 -5.70 -2.65 -14.18
CA ASN A 16 -6.04 -1.95 -15.42
C ASN A 16 -7.39 -2.38 -16.02
N TYR A 17 -8.43 -2.39 -15.20
CA TYR A 17 -9.81 -2.69 -15.59
C TYR A 17 -10.79 -1.76 -14.87
N VAL A 18 -12.04 -1.72 -15.33
CA VAL A 18 -13.10 -0.91 -14.71
C VAL A 18 -13.27 -1.33 -13.25
N GLY A 19 -13.16 -0.38 -12.33
CA GLY A 19 -13.27 -0.63 -10.89
C GLY A 19 -11.95 -1.03 -10.23
N GLY A 20 -10.88 -1.20 -11.01
CA GLY A 20 -9.57 -1.57 -10.50
C GLY A 20 -9.00 -0.57 -9.49
N LEU A 21 -9.29 0.73 -9.61
CA LEU A 21 -8.85 1.72 -8.62
C LEU A 21 -9.48 1.47 -7.24
N LEU A 22 -10.76 1.07 -7.21
CA LEU A 22 -11.44 0.77 -5.94
C LEU A 22 -10.87 -0.48 -5.29
N GLU A 23 -10.60 -1.53 -6.08
CA GLU A 23 -9.98 -2.76 -5.58
C GLU A 23 -8.58 -2.50 -5.01
N HIS A 24 -7.76 -1.72 -5.73
CA HIS A 24 -6.44 -1.28 -5.27
C HIS A 24 -6.50 -0.55 -3.93
N VAL A 25 -7.41 0.44 -3.82
CA VAL A 25 -7.61 1.19 -2.58
C VAL A 25 -8.06 0.28 -1.43
N LEU A 26 -8.94 -0.69 -1.69
CA LEU A 26 -9.37 -1.64 -0.66
C LEU A 26 -8.24 -2.56 -0.20
N GLU A 27 -7.40 -3.04 -1.13
CA GLU A 27 -6.19 -3.80 -0.80
C GLU A 27 -5.26 -2.99 0.11
N LEU A 28 -4.92 -1.76 -0.30
CA LEU A 28 -4.02 -0.90 0.47
C LEU A 28 -4.57 -0.58 1.85
N ILE A 29 -5.87 -0.28 1.99
CA ILE A 29 -6.50 -0.02 3.29
C ILE A 29 -6.40 -1.27 4.18
N ALA A 30 -6.60 -2.49 3.64
CA ALA A 30 -6.48 -3.71 4.41
C ALA A 30 -5.04 -3.95 4.91
N LEU A 31 -4.04 -3.68 4.05
CA LEU A 31 -2.62 -3.75 4.41
C LEU A 31 -2.26 -2.69 5.47
N CYS A 32 -2.74 -1.46 5.31
CA CYS A 32 -2.55 -0.38 6.28
C CYS A 32 -3.09 -0.76 7.66
N ARG A 33 -4.30 -1.31 7.74
CA ARG A 33 -4.89 -1.78 9.02
C ARG A 33 -4.03 -2.84 9.71
N THR A 34 -3.44 -3.74 8.94
CA THR A 34 -2.54 -4.77 9.47
C THR A 34 -1.26 -4.13 10.02
N LEU A 35 -0.63 -3.23 9.27
CA LEU A 35 0.59 -2.54 9.71
C LEU A 35 0.37 -1.64 10.93
N SER A 36 -0.74 -0.92 11.00
CA SER A 36 -1.08 -0.11 12.17
C SER A 36 -1.19 -0.92 13.46
N GLY A 37 -1.52 -2.22 13.37
CA GLY A 37 -1.50 -3.12 14.53
C GLY A 37 -0.09 -3.50 15.00
N HIS A 38 0.90 -3.46 14.11
CA HIS A 38 2.30 -3.77 14.42
C HIS A 38 3.12 -2.54 14.85
N PHE A 39 2.75 -1.36 14.37
CA PHE A 39 3.45 -0.10 14.64
C PHE A 39 2.50 0.89 15.35
N PRO A 40 2.47 0.89 16.69
CA PRO A 40 1.48 1.64 17.47
C PRO A 40 1.68 3.16 17.43
N ASP A 41 2.81 3.62 16.87
CA ASP A 41 3.18 5.02 16.75
C ASP A 41 2.86 5.62 15.37
N ILE A 42 2.02 4.93 14.60
CA ILE A 42 1.43 5.38 13.34
C ILE A 42 0.04 5.96 13.61
N ASP A 43 -0.28 7.08 12.96
CA ASP A 43 -1.66 7.54 12.89
C ASP A 43 -2.46 6.68 11.88
N ALA A 44 -3.25 5.75 12.42
CA ALA A 44 -4.04 4.80 11.62
C ALA A 44 -5.11 5.49 10.75
N ASP A 45 -5.68 6.60 11.23
CA ASP A 45 -6.71 7.33 10.49
C ASP A 45 -6.08 8.10 9.34
N LEU A 46 -4.96 8.79 9.59
CA LEU A 46 -4.20 9.47 8.54
C LEU A 46 -3.70 8.48 7.49
N LEU A 47 -3.21 7.30 7.91
CA LEU A 47 -2.76 6.25 7.00
C LEU A 47 -3.90 5.74 6.13
N ALA A 48 -5.07 5.42 6.72
CA ALA A 48 -6.23 4.93 5.98
C ALA A 48 -6.78 5.98 4.98
N VAL A 49 -6.89 7.24 5.41
CA VAL A 49 -7.34 8.33 4.53
C VAL A 49 -6.30 8.62 3.44
N GLY A 50 -5.01 8.58 3.77
CA GLY A 50 -3.92 8.71 2.81
C GLY A 50 -3.97 7.61 1.74
N ALA A 51 -4.13 6.34 2.15
CA ALA A 51 -4.29 5.22 1.24
C ALA A 51 -5.54 5.33 0.37
N PHE A 52 -6.63 5.87 0.89
CA PHE A 52 -7.83 6.13 0.09
C PHE A 52 -7.62 7.21 -0.97
N LEU A 53 -6.85 8.25 -0.66
CA LEU A 53 -6.74 9.46 -1.48
C LEU A 53 -5.54 9.50 -2.42
N HIS A 54 -4.46 8.74 -2.16
CA HIS A 54 -3.17 8.89 -2.84
C HIS A 54 -3.30 8.99 -4.36
N ASP A 55 -4.17 8.16 -4.94
CA ASP A 55 -4.39 8.01 -6.37
C ASP A 55 -5.72 8.56 -6.90
N ILE A 56 -6.45 9.34 -6.09
CA ILE A 56 -7.83 9.76 -6.43
C ILE A 56 -7.92 10.54 -7.75
N GLY A 57 -6.83 11.22 -8.15
CA GLY A 57 -6.76 11.94 -9.42
C GLY A 57 -6.93 11.05 -10.65
N LYS A 58 -6.74 9.73 -10.54
CA LYS A 58 -6.94 8.77 -11.64
C LYS A 58 -8.37 8.78 -12.19
N ILE A 59 -9.36 9.20 -11.39
CA ILE A 59 -10.75 9.35 -11.85
C ILE A 59 -10.93 10.47 -12.89
N ARG A 60 -10.02 11.46 -12.92
CA ARG A 60 -9.96 12.52 -13.94
C ARG A 60 -8.89 12.24 -14.99
N GLU A 61 -7.81 11.57 -14.60
CA GLU A 61 -6.68 11.25 -15.48
C GLU A 61 -7.08 10.29 -16.61
N MET A 62 -7.94 9.31 -16.29
CA MET A 62 -8.28 8.23 -17.20
C MET A 62 -9.78 8.15 -17.47
N SER A 63 -10.10 7.66 -18.67
CA SER A 63 -11.47 7.38 -19.09
C SER A 63 -11.57 5.98 -19.68
N VAL A 64 -12.70 5.33 -19.42
CA VAL A 64 -13.02 4.03 -20.00
C VAL A 64 -14.23 4.18 -20.91
N ARG A 65 -13.99 4.06 -22.22
CA ARG A 65 -15.04 3.90 -23.24
C ARG A 65 -14.96 2.49 -23.81
N LYS A 66 -14.28 2.30 -24.94
CA LYS A 66 -13.98 0.97 -25.53
C LYS A 66 -12.66 0.38 -25.01
N ALA A 67 -11.75 1.24 -24.58
CA ALA A 67 -10.46 0.90 -23.98
C ALA A 67 -10.10 1.97 -22.95
N ILE A 68 -9.13 1.68 -22.08
CA ILE A 68 -8.58 2.63 -21.12
C ILE A 68 -7.72 3.65 -21.87
N GLN A 69 -8.05 4.92 -21.72
CA GLN A 69 -7.31 6.02 -22.34
C GLN A 69 -7.14 7.17 -21.34
N TYR A 70 -6.00 7.84 -21.42
CA TYR A 70 -5.82 9.12 -20.73
C TYR A 70 -6.75 10.18 -21.33
N THR A 71 -7.35 10.99 -20.48
CA THR A 71 -8.03 12.22 -20.87
C THR A 71 -6.99 13.28 -21.30
N THR A 72 -7.42 14.35 -21.98
CA THR A 72 -6.52 15.48 -22.30
C THR A 72 -5.92 16.07 -21.02
N GLU A 73 -6.75 16.27 -20.01
CA GLU A 73 -6.35 16.73 -18.68
C GLU A 73 -5.33 15.78 -18.04
N GLY A 74 -5.59 14.47 -18.06
CA GLY A 74 -4.67 13.46 -17.52
C GLY A 74 -3.31 13.45 -18.20
N ARG A 75 -3.26 13.64 -19.53
CA ARG A 75 -1.98 13.71 -20.26
C ARG A 75 -1.17 14.97 -19.96
N LEU A 76 -1.84 16.10 -19.71
CA LEU A 76 -1.18 17.37 -19.49
C LEU A 76 -0.80 17.61 -18.02
N ILE A 77 -1.60 17.10 -17.08
CA ILE A 77 -1.50 17.44 -15.66
C ILE A 77 -1.08 16.25 -14.79
N GLY A 78 -1.58 15.04 -15.09
CA GLY A 78 -1.33 13.82 -14.32
C GLY A 78 -2.12 13.72 -13.01
N HIS A 79 -2.34 12.49 -12.54
CA HIS A 79 -3.21 12.20 -11.40
C HIS A 79 -2.70 12.80 -10.07
N ILE A 80 -1.40 12.93 -9.84
CA ILE A 80 -0.87 13.52 -8.60
C ILE A 80 -1.37 14.95 -8.43
N SER A 81 -1.18 15.78 -9.46
CA SER A 81 -1.58 17.18 -9.48
C SER A 81 -3.12 17.32 -9.44
N LEU A 82 -3.84 16.48 -10.20
CA LEU A 82 -5.31 16.47 -10.20
C LEU A 82 -5.87 16.07 -8.83
N GLY A 83 -5.29 15.04 -8.20
CA GLY A 83 -5.67 14.62 -6.85
C GLY A 83 -5.39 15.70 -5.82
N TYR A 84 -4.23 16.37 -5.89
CA TYR A 84 -3.88 17.48 -5.01
C TYR A 84 -4.87 18.65 -5.12
N GLU A 85 -5.28 18.99 -6.34
CA GLU A 85 -6.33 20.00 -6.60
C GLU A 85 -7.65 19.57 -5.96
N MET A 86 -8.13 18.35 -6.25
CA MET A 86 -9.38 17.81 -5.70
C MET A 86 -9.40 17.80 -4.17
N LEU A 87 -8.29 17.42 -3.53
CA LEU A 87 -8.16 17.45 -2.08
C LEU A 87 -8.22 18.89 -1.55
N THR A 88 -7.51 19.81 -2.20
CA THR A 88 -7.46 21.22 -1.80
C THR A 88 -8.85 21.87 -1.88
N GLU A 89 -9.56 21.67 -2.99
CA GLU A 89 -10.94 22.14 -3.15
C GLU A 89 -11.85 21.59 -2.06
N LYS A 90 -11.72 20.28 -1.75
CA LYS A 90 -12.54 19.66 -0.73
C LYS A 90 -12.27 20.20 0.67
N ILE A 91 -11.01 20.39 1.04
CA ILE A 91 -10.60 20.94 2.34
C ILE A 91 -11.04 22.41 2.48
N ASN A 92 -10.91 23.21 1.43
CA ASN A 92 -11.34 24.63 1.46
C ASN A 92 -12.85 24.79 1.71
N GLY A 93 -13.66 23.77 1.41
CA GLY A 93 -15.09 23.74 1.71
C GLY A 93 -15.44 23.26 3.13
N LEU A 94 -14.45 22.90 3.95
CA LEU A 94 -14.64 22.42 5.32
C LEU A 94 -14.21 23.51 6.32
N PRO A 95 -15.11 24.04 7.16
CA PRO A 95 -14.73 25.02 8.17
C PRO A 95 -13.79 24.37 9.21
N ASP A 96 -12.80 25.14 9.67
CA ASP A 96 -11.87 24.78 10.75
C ASP A 96 -11.11 23.45 10.56
N PHE A 97 -10.88 23.04 9.30
CA PHE A 97 -10.09 21.83 9.04
C PHE A 97 -8.61 22.02 9.46
N PRO A 98 -8.00 21.09 10.22
CA PRO A 98 -6.67 21.29 10.77
C PRO A 98 -5.59 21.52 9.69
N LEU A 99 -4.78 22.57 9.90
CA LEU A 99 -3.72 22.93 8.95
C LEU A 99 -2.66 21.82 8.85
N GLU A 100 -2.30 21.19 9.97
CA GLU A 100 -1.33 20.10 9.98
C GLU A 100 -1.84 18.88 9.21
N THR A 101 -3.06 18.42 9.47
CA THR A 101 -3.68 17.32 8.72
C THR A 101 -3.75 17.63 7.23
N THR A 102 -4.05 18.88 6.85
CA THR A 102 -4.01 19.34 5.45
C THR A 102 -2.63 19.14 4.83
N MET A 103 -1.58 19.57 5.52
CA MET A 103 -0.20 19.45 5.04
C MET A 103 0.23 17.97 4.93
N LEU A 104 -0.11 17.14 5.91
CA LEU A 104 0.24 15.73 5.95
C LEU A 104 -0.45 14.95 4.81
N LEU A 105 -1.75 15.14 4.60
CA LEU A 105 -2.48 14.50 3.50
C LEU A 105 -1.93 14.92 2.13
N LYS A 106 -1.68 16.22 1.93
CA LYS A 106 -1.05 16.73 0.72
C LYS A 106 0.34 16.13 0.49
N HIS A 107 1.12 15.99 1.56
CA HIS A 107 2.45 15.39 1.48
C HIS A 107 2.40 13.91 1.09
N ILE A 108 1.46 13.14 1.64
CA ILE A 108 1.21 11.74 1.22
C ILE A 108 0.95 11.70 -0.30
N MET A 109 0.00 12.51 -0.79
CA MET A 109 -0.33 12.53 -2.23
C MET A 109 0.87 12.93 -3.10
N LEU A 110 1.63 13.95 -2.70
CA LEU A 110 2.79 14.43 -3.47
C LEU A 110 4.01 13.51 -3.38
N SER A 111 4.00 12.50 -2.52
CA SER A 111 5.17 11.66 -2.28
C SER A 111 4.95 10.16 -2.40
N HIS A 112 3.74 9.70 -2.67
CA HIS A 112 3.42 8.26 -2.71
C HIS A 112 4.16 7.48 -3.81
N HIS A 113 4.59 8.13 -4.89
CA HIS A 113 5.48 7.50 -5.88
C HIS A 113 6.91 7.26 -5.35
N GLY A 114 7.27 7.82 -4.19
CA GLY A 114 8.51 7.49 -3.47
C GLY A 114 9.76 8.17 -3.97
N GLU A 115 10.08 7.98 -5.26
CA GLU A 115 11.32 8.41 -5.88
C GLU A 115 11.09 9.38 -7.04
N TYR A 116 12.05 10.28 -7.25
CA TYR A 116 11.98 11.24 -8.35
C TYR A 116 11.96 10.55 -9.72
N GLU A 117 12.67 9.44 -9.85
CA GLU A 117 12.72 8.61 -11.06
C GLU A 117 11.37 7.95 -11.38
N PHE A 118 10.52 7.75 -10.36
CA PHE A 118 9.15 7.27 -10.52
C PHE A 118 8.16 8.43 -10.75
N GLY A 119 8.65 9.65 -10.95
CA GLY A 119 7.83 10.84 -11.21
C GLY A 119 7.25 11.46 -9.94
N SER A 120 7.74 11.10 -8.75
CA SER A 120 7.28 11.69 -7.49
C SER A 120 7.75 13.15 -7.36
N PRO A 121 6.86 14.13 -7.09
CA PRO A 121 7.27 15.51 -6.81
C PRO A 121 8.16 15.66 -5.58
N LYS A 122 7.96 14.80 -4.57
CA LYS A 122 8.75 14.74 -3.33
C LYS A 122 8.95 13.30 -2.89
N ARG A 123 10.04 13.04 -2.16
CA ARG A 123 10.21 11.76 -1.43
C ARG A 123 9.40 11.77 -0.13
N PRO A 124 8.90 10.62 0.37
CA PRO A 124 8.22 10.51 1.65
C PRO A 124 9.04 11.08 2.81
N LYS A 125 8.37 11.70 3.79
CA LYS A 125 8.99 12.39 4.94
C LYS A 125 8.26 12.13 6.26
N THR A 126 7.17 11.37 6.20
CA THR A 126 6.37 10.95 7.34
C THR A 126 6.25 9.43 7.28
N ARG A 127 5.93 8.82 8.42
CA ARG A 127 5.79 7.36 8.52
C ARG A 127 4.69 6.86 7.61
N GLU A 128 3.56 7.56 7.61
CA GLU A 128 2.37 7.25 6.82
C GLU A 128 2.66 7.36 5.33
N ALA A 129 3.34 8.43 4.89
CA ALA A 129 3.71 8.58 3.48
C ALA A 129 4.71 7.51 3.02
N LEU A 130 5.64 7.12 3.89
CA LEU A 130 6.63 6.07 3.58
C LEU A 130 5.94 4.71 3.42
N ILE A 131 5.00 4.41 4.31
CA ILE A 131 4.23 3.16 4.27
C ILE A 131 3.35 3.10 3.03
N ILE A 132 2.60 4.16 2.74
CA ILE A 132 1.76 4.22 1.54
C ILE A 132 2.60 4.00 0.28
N HIS A 133 3.75 4.66 0.18
CA HIS A 133 4.66 4.47 -0.95
C HIS A 133 5.07 2.99 -1.10
N TYR A 134 5.57 2.37 -0.02
CA TYR A 134 6.04 0.99 -0.12
C TYR A 134 4.92 -0.02 -0.33
N LEU A 135 3.74 0.20 0.23
CA LEU A 135 2.59 -0.68 0.00
C LEU A 135 2.10 -0.58 -1.44
N ASP A 136 2.01 0.62 -2.00
CA ASP A 136 1.60 0.86 -3.38
C ASP A 136 2.60 0.22 -4.37
N ASP A 137 3.89 0.47 -4.18
CA ASP A 137 4.96 -0.12 -5.00
C ASP A 137 5.02 -1.65 -4.86
N LEU A 138 4.80 -2.18 -3.64
CA LEU A 138 4.75 -3.62 -3.40
C LEU A 138 3.56 -4.28 -4.11
N SER A 139 2.35 -3.73 -4.00
CA SER A 139 1.17 -4.27 -4.71
C SER A 139 1.42 -4.28 -6.23
N ALA A 140 1.93 -3.17 -6.78
CA ALA A 140 2.26 -3.07 -8.19
C ALA A 140 3.27 -4.14 -8.65
N LYS A 141 4.34 -4.35 -7.88
CA LYS A 141 5.38 -5.34 -8.15
C LYS A 141 4.90 -6.78 -8.00
N LEU A 142 4.14 -7.09 -6.96
CA LEU A 142 3.58 -8.44 -6.77
C LEU A 142 2.59 -8.80 -7.87
N ASN A 143 1.73 -7.87 -8.26
CA ASN A 143 0.82 -8.08 -9.38
C ASN A 143 1.58 -8.29 -10.70
N ASN A 144 2.63 -7.51 -10.95
CA ASN A 144 3.48 -7.70 -12.13
C ASN A 144 4.15 -9.08 -12.14
N TYR A 145 4.66 -9.53 -10.98
CA TYR A 145 5.22 -10.86 -10.81
C TYR A 145 4.19 -11.94 -11.19
N GLN A 146 2.97 -11.87 -10.64
CA GLN A 146 1.90 -12.83 -10.94
C GLN A 146 1.54 -12.86 -12.43
N ILE A 147 1.41 -11.70 -13.06
CA ILE A 147 1.11 -11.59 -14.50
C ILE A 147 2.24 -12.19 -15.35
N THR A 148 3.51 -11.94 -14.99
CA THR A 148 4.66 -12.52 -15.69
C THR A 148 4.65 -14.04 -15.59
N MET A 149 4.45 -14.59 -14.39
CA MET A 149 4.39 -16.05 -14.18
C MET A 149 3.20 -16.70 -14.90
N ALA A 150 2.06 -16.02 -15.04
CA ALA A 150 0.88 -16.56 -15.71
C ALA A 150 0.97 -16.57 -17.24
N LYS A 151 1.75 -15.66 -17.84
CA LYS A 151 1.90 -15.54 -19.30
C LYS A 151 2.87 -16.55 -19.90
N GLU A 152 3.84 -16.99 -19.11
CA GLU A 152 4.93 -17.86 -19.55
C GLU A 152 4.59 -19.31 -19.21
N SER A 153 4.38 -20.12 -20.24
CA SER A 153 3.72 -21.43 -20.12
C SER A 153 4.62 -22.54 -19.54
N VAL A 154 3.99 -23.61 -19.06
CA VAL A 154 4.64 -24.81 -18.51
C VAL A 154 5.49 -25.46 -19.62
N GLY A 155 6.81 -25.22 -19.57
CA GLY A 155 7.76 -25.71 -20.57
C GLY A 155 8.94 -24.76 -20.82
N GLU A 156 8.85 -23.49 -20.44
CA GLU A 156 9.88 -22.48 -20.71
C GLU A 156 11.05 -22.44 -19.69
N GLY A 157 11.22 -23.49 -18.87
CA GLY A 157 12.29 -23.58 -17.86
C GLY A 157 11.96 -22.91 -16.53
N GLU A 158 12.98 -22.68 -15.69
CA GLU A 158 12.81 -22.18 -14.32
C GLU A 158 12.83 -20.65 -14.19
N TRP A 159 13.12 -19.93 -15.27
CA TRP A 159 13.34 -18.47 -15.24
C TRP A 159 12.44 -17.77 -16.24
N SER A 160 11.98 -16.57 -15.92
CA SER A 160 11.19 -15.76 -16.85
C SER A 160 12.06 -15.13 -17.94
N ALA A 161 11.43 -14.50 -18.94
CA ALA A 161 12.13 -13.46 -19.70
C ALA A 161 12.53 -12.29 -18.78
N PHE A 162 13.45 -11.44 -19.23
CA PHE A 162 13.89 -10.28 -18.43
C PHE A 162 12.71 -9.36 -18.12
N ASN A 163 12.43 -9.16 -16.84
CA ASN A 163 11.33 -8.31 -16.40
C ASN A 163 11.85 -6.89 -16.14
N LYS A 164 11.34 -5.92 -16.92
CA LYS A 164 11.76 -4.51 -16.83
C LYS A 164 11.35 -3.82 -15.54
N MET A 165 10.20 -4.16 -14.96
CA MET A 165 9.71 -3.53 -13.73
C MET A 165 10.56 -3.92 -12.54
N HIS A 166 10.98 -5.18 -12.50
CA HIS A 166 11.87 -5.66 -11.46
C HIS A 166 13.34 -5.44 -11.80
N ASP A 167 13.71 -5.22 -13.06
CA ASP A 167 15.10 -5.14 -13.54
C ASP A 167 15.89 -6.44 -13.26
N ARG A 168 15.24 -7.59 -13.49
CA ARG A 168 15.84 -8.93 -13.34
C ARG A 168 15.00 -10.02 -14.00
N TYR A 169 15.59 -11.21 -14.14
CA TYR A 169 14.86 -12.44 -14.43
C TYR A 169 14.17 -12.93 -13.15
N LEU A 170 12.95 -13.45 -13.26
CA LEU A 170 12.17 -13.94 -12.13
C LEU A 170 12.22 -15.46 -12.08
N TYR A 171 12.42 -16.00 -10.89
CA TYR A 171 12.48 -17.45 -10.67
C TYR A 171 11.08 -18.05 -10.54
N ARG A 172 10.81 -19.11 -11.28
CA ARG A 172 9.61 -19.93 -11.15
C ARG A 172 9.80 -20.93 -10.03
N GLN A 173 9.23 -20.61 -8.88
CA GLN A 173 9.12 -21.60 -7.82
C GLN A 173 8.25 -22.75 -8.32
N ALA A 174 8.79 -23.99 -8.32
CA ALA A 174 7.97 -25.18 -8.50
C ALA A 174 6.82 -25.08 -7.50
N SER A 175 5.57 -25.13 -7.97
CA SER A 175 4.40 -24.91 -7.13
C SER A 175 4.53 -25.75 -5.87
N SER A 176 4.77 -25.09 -4.72
CA SER A 176 4.65 -25.76 -3.44
C SER A 176 3.20 -26.22 -3.36
N PRO A 177 2.94 -27.49 -2.98
CA PRO A 177 1.56 -27.95 -2.83
C PRO A 177 0.88 -26.96 -1.90
N ALA A 178 -0.19 -26.33 -2.38
CA ALA A 178 -0.95 -25.38 -1.60
C ALA A 178 -1.29 -26.06 -0.27
N VAL A 179 -0.73 -25.53 0.83
CA VAL A 179 -1.17 -25.95 2.15
C VAL A 179 -2.62 -25.52 2.21
N ALA A 180 -3.53 -26.49 2.16
CA ALA A 180 -4.95 -26.23 2.31
C ALA A 180 -5.14 -25.37 3.57
N PRO A 181 -6.01 -24.35 3.54
CA PRO A 181 -6.25 -23.52 4.72
C PRO A 181 -6.63 -24.46 5.87
N SER A 182 -5.76 -24.55 6.88
CA SER A 182 -6.10 -25.27 8.10
C SER A 182 -7.24 -24.50 8.74
N ASN A 183 -8.42 -25.10 8.76
CA ASN A 183 -9.49 -24.72 9.68
C ASN A 183 -9.02 -24.99 11.11
N SER A 184 -8.12 -24.17 11.61
CA SER A 184 -7.81 -24.03 13.03
C SER A 184 -7.95 -22.55 13.34
N GLY A 185 -9.19 -22.13 13.51
CA GLY A 185 -9.51 -20.87 14.17
C GLY A 185 -9.06 -20.97 15.62
N GLU A 186 -7.79 -20.72 15.87
CA GLU A 186 -7.23 -20.42 17.18
C GLU A 186 -5.90 -19.72 16.95
N LEU A 187 -5.90 -18.40 17.17
CA LEU A 187 -4.66 -17.64 17.37
C LEU A 187 -3.97 -18.25 18.60
N PRO A 188 -2.65 -18.52 18.57
CA PRO A 188 -1.95 -18.96 19.77
C PRO A 188 -2.08 -17.86 20.82
N ALA A 189 -2.73 -18.20 21.93
CA ALA A 189 -2.81 -17.35 23.10
C ALA A 189 -1.39 -17.00 23.55
N THR A 190 -1.01 -15.74 23.40
CA THR A 190 0.16 -15.20 24.06
C THR A 190 -0.11 -15.20 25.56
N GLY A 191 0.29 -16.29 26.22
CA GLY A 191 0.25 -16.43 27.66
C GLY A 191 1.16 -15.38 28.31
N LEU A 192 0.57 -14.24 28.67
CA LEU A 192 1.07 -13.40 29.75
C LEU A 192 0.99 -14.23 31.04
N HIS A 193 2.15 -14.63 31.56
CA HIS A 193 2.29 -15.20 32.90
C HIS A 193 1.74 -14.22 33.95
N PRO A 194 0.76 -14.60 34.80
CA PRO A 194 0.53 -13.91 36.05
C PRO A 194 1.43 -14.51 37.14
N GLY A 195 1.83 -13.65 38.07
CA GLY A 195 2.85 -13.92 39.08
C GLY A 195 2.59 -15.12 40.00
N GLY A 196 3.70 -15.74 40.41
CA GLY A 196 3.76 -16.60 41.58
C GLY A 196 4.47 -15.85 42.71
N ASP A 197 3.69 -15.40 43.68
CA ASP A 197 4.17 -14.91 44.96
C ASP A 197 4.52 -16.13 45.85
N GLY A 198 5.74 -16.16 46.38
CA GLY A 198 6.30 -17.33 47.06
C GLY A 198 7.35 -16.92 48.09
N ASN A 199 6.86 -16.65 49.28
CA ASN A 199 7.55 -16.21 50.49
C ASN A 199 8.77 -17.08 50.91
N GLN A 200 9.97 -16.45 50.99
CA GLN A 200 11.13 -16.53 51.94
C GLN A 200 11.45 -17.84 52.75
N PRO A 201 12.74 -18.10 53.17
CA PRO A 201 13.58 -17.11 53.88
C PRO A 201 15.11 -17.10 53.64
N ARG A 202 15.67 -16.00 54.16
CA ARG A 202 17.05 -15.52 54.25
C ARG A 202 18.10 -16.58 54.62
N ARG A 203 19.31 -16.44 54.03
CA ARG A 203 20.58 -16.64 54.73
C ARG A 203 21.61 -15.61 54.26
N ASP A 204 22.14 -14.87 55.22
CA ASP A 204 23.33 -14.04 55.10
C ASP A 204 24.55 -14.86 54.69
N LYS A 205 25.44 -14.26 53.89
CA LYS A 205 26.89 -14.26 54.12
C LYS A 205 27.60 -13.29 53.18
N ALA A 206 28.36 -12.39 53.80
CA ALA A 206 29.32 -11.47 53.22
C ALA A 206 30.58 -12.19 52.72
N GLN A 207 31.22 -11.67 51.66
CA GLN A 207 32.68 -11.48 51.49
C GLN A 207 32.92 -10.79 50.11
N LYS A 208 33.54 -9.59 50.04
CA LYS A 208 34.97 -9.32 49.68
C LYS A 208 35.42 -10.09 48.42
N ASP A 209 35.93 -9.47 47.35
CA ASP A 209 36.76 -8.27 47.19
C ASP A 209 36.34 -7.38 46.00
#